data_AF-A0A1S4CZP3-F1
#
_entry.id   AF-A0A1S4CZP3-F1
#
_cell.length_a   1.000
_cell.length_b   1.000
_cell.length_c   1.000
_cell.angle_alpha   90.00
_cell.angle_beta   90.00
_cell.angle_gamma   90.00
#
_symmetry.space_group_name_H-M   'P 1'
#
loop_
_entity.id
_entity.type
_entity.pdbx_description
1 polymer ?
#
loop_
_entity_poly.entity_id
_entity_poly.type
_entity_poly.pdbx_seq_one_letter_code
_entity_poly.pdbx_strand_id
1 'polypeptide(L)'
;MMDKKGRMHIVQITLDGTYPNHPPSISADMPYLFNVEWSINSRLKDVIRQFQQHMDKLQEFWNIMDDIDHSLLVSDLRYPQRASSHRQLNIGNDCYIMFFIDANDPTSLPDCRFLGSDSEVERLRAMWRRNCKRWMKDKPFSENLANVLDVQLHGPSSVEKTDPQTECGICYAQYLPIDDELGAKSGSGTDCTCENNSCSRAFHSVCLGDWLSSITTTRQSFDVLFGNCPYCSDPIAVKINTRK
;
A
#
# COMPACT_ATOMS: atom_id res chain seq x y z
N MET A 1 -8.46 1.77 21.10
CA MET A 1 -9.93 1.62 21.21
C MET A 1 -10.40 0.71 20.08
N MET A 2 -11.38 -0.15 20.32
CA MET A 2 -11.93 -1.03 19.28
C MET A 2 -13.23 -0.44 18.75
N ASP A 3 -13.41 -0.46 17.44
CA ASP A 3 -14.72 -0.12 16.85
C ASP A 3 -15.66 -1.34 16.81
N LYS A 4 -16.87 -1.14 16.26
CA LYS A 4 -17.92 -2.16 16.16
C LYS A 4 -17.55 -3.36 15.28
N LYS A 5 -16.54 -3.21 14.41
CA LYS A 5 -16.02 -4.26 13.53
C LYS A 5 -14.73 -4.89 14.07
N GLY A 6 -14.30 -4.50 15.28
CA GLY A 6 -13.09 -5.03 15.90
C GLY A 6 -11.80 -4.45 15.32
N ARG A 7 -11.87 -3.29 14.64
CA ARG A 7 -10.67 -2.58 14.19
C ARG A 7 -10.08 -1.78 15.35
N MET A 8 -8.75 -1.84 15.50
CA MET A 8 -8.03 -1.09 16.53
C MET A 8 -7.73 0.33 16.04
N HIS A 9 -8.11 1.32 16.85
CA HIS A 9 -7.89 2.74 16.62
C HIS A 9 -7.13 3.35 17.80
N ILE A 10 -6.08 4.11 17.52
CA ILE A 10 -5.27 4.80 18.54
C ILE A 10 -5.55 6.29 18.44
N VAL A 11 -5.88 6.91 19.58
CA VAL A 11 -6.00 8.36 19.71
C VAL A 11 -4.91 8.87 20.63
N GLN A 12 -4.15 9.84 20.16
CA GLN A 12 -3.22 10.61 20.96
C GLN A 12 -3.88 11.93 21.36
N ILE A 13 -3.84 12.24 22.64
CA ILE A 13 -4.37 13.47 23.21
C ILE A 13 -3.20 14.24 23.81
N THR A 14 -3.00 15.47 23.36
CA THR A 14 -1.92 16.35 23.84
C THR A 14 -2.51 17.49 24.65
N LEU A 15 -1.97 17.70 25.85
CA LEU A 15 -2.36 18.78 26.76
C LEU A 15 -1.24 19.82 26.78
N ASP A 16 -1.56 21.07 26.47
CA ASP A 16 -0.64 22.18 26.60
C ASP A 16 -0.89 22.97 27.90
N GLY A 17 -0.07 24.01 28.14
CA GLY A 17 -0.19 24.86 29.33
C GLY A 17 -1.46 25.70 29.41
N THR A 18 -2.30 25.69 28.37
CA THR A 18 -3.57 26.42 28.33
C THR A 18 -4.76 25.56 28.74
N TYR A 19 -4.57 24.24 28.89
CA TYR A 19 -5.58 23.35 29.42
C TYR A 19 -5.95 23.71 30.88
N PRO A 20 -7.24 23.69 31.27
CA PRO A 20 -8.43 23.31 30.50
C PRO A 20 -9.16 24.49 29.82
N ASN A 21 -8.58 25.68 29.76
CA ASN A 21 -9.23 26.86 29.17
C ASN A 21 -9.42 26.72 27.64
N HIS A 22 -8.54 25.97 26.97
CA HIS A 22 -8.66 25.58 25.57
C HIS A 22 -8.78 24.06 25.40
N PRO A 23 -9.38 23.59 24.28
CA PRO A 23 -9.49 22.16 24.01
C PRO A 23 -8.12 21.50 23.91
N PRO A 24 -7.99 20.23 24.34
CA PRO A 24 -6.80 19.45 24.02
C PRO A 24 -6.73 19.18 22.52
N SER A 25 -5.51 19.03 21.99
CA SER A 25 -5.33 18.62 20.60
C SER A 25 -5.37 17.09 20.48
N ILE A 26 -5.91 16.60 19.36
CA ILE A 26 -6.04 15.19 19.08
C ILE A 26 -5.33 14.82 17.79
N SER A 27 -4.77 13.61 17.74
CA SER A 27 -4.22 12.99 16.54
C SER A 27 -4.62 11.51 16.51
N ALA A 28 -4.98 11.02 15.33
CA ALA A 28 -5.37 9.63 15.10
C ALA A 28 -5.24 9.28 13.62
N ASP A 29 -5.08 7.98 13.32
CA ASP A 29 -5.07 7.45 11.95
C ASP A 29 -6.51 7.41 11.39
N MET A 30 -7.00 8.55 10.90
CA MET A 30 -8.37 8.75 10.40
C MET A 30 -8.38 9.65 9.15
N PRO A 31 -9.33 9.47 8.22
CA PRO A 31 -9.33 10.22 6.95
C PRO A 31 -9.48 11.72 7.16
N TYR A 32 -10.13 12.11 8.25
CA TYR A 32 -10.18 13.47 8.75
C TYR A 32 -10.50 13.48 10.25
N LEU A 33 -10.06 14.54 10.93
CA LEU A 33 -10.33 14.77 12.35
C LEU A 33 -11.59 15.61 12.55
N PHE A 34 -12.20 15.48 13.71
CA PHE A 34 -13.30 16.34 14.15
C PHE A 34 -12.78 17.48 15.02
N ASN A 35 -13.55 18.57 15.06
CA ASN A 35 -13.30 19.65 16.01
C ASN A 35 -13.82 19.23 17.38
N VAL A 36 -12.95 19.23 18.39
CA VAL A 36 -13.33 18.88 19.76
C VAL A 36 -14.25 19.96 20.32
N GLU A 37 -15.50 19.60 20.61
CA GLU A 37 -16.42 20.45 21.35
C GLU A 37 -15.97 20.52 22.81
N TRP A 38 -15.56 21.71 23.26
CA TRP A 38 -14.90 21.89 24.54
C TRP A 38 -15.40 23.12 25.30
N SER A 39 -15.46 22.96 26.63
CA SER A 39 -15.70 24.02 27.59
C SER A 39 -14.77 23.82 28.79
N ILE A 40 -14.59 24.84 29.63
CA ILE A 40 -13.78 24.73 30.87
C ILE A 40 -14.29 23.63 31.83
N ASN A 41 -15.57 23.24 31.70
CA ASN A 41 -16.19 22.18 32.47
C ASN A 41 -16.05 20.79 31.84
N SER A 42 -15.58 20.73 30.60
CA SER A 42 -15.31 19.47 29.91
C SER A 42 -14.14 18.73 30.56
N ARG A 43 -14.10 17.42 30.35
CA ARG A 43 -13.07 16.51 30.86
C ARG A 43 -12.58 15.63 29.72
N LEU A 44 -11.42 14.99 29.91
CA LEU A 44 -10.87 14.06 28.92
C LEU A 44 -11.85 12.96 28.48
N LYS A 45 -12.73 12.49 29.38
CA LYS A 45 -13.78 11.52 29.03
C LYS A 45 -14.73 12.04 27.93
N ASP A 46 -14.96 13.35 27.85
CA ASP A 46 -15.82 13.95 26.82
C ASP A 46 -15.15 13.91 25.45
N VAL A 47 -13.82 14.07 25.39
CA VAL A 47 -13.02 13.90 24.17
C VAL A 47 -13.09 12.45 23.70
N ILE A 48 -12.93 11.49 24.62
CA ILE A 48 -13.03 10.06 24.30
C ILE A 48 -14.43 9.71 23.78
N ARG A 49 -15.49 10.26 24.36
CA ARG A 49 -16.87 10.06 23.87
C ARG A 49 -17.06 10.64 22.47
N GLN A 50 -16.57 11.85 22.20
CA GLN A 50 -16.64 12.45 20.86
C GLN A 50 -15.85 11.63 19.84
N PHE A 51 -14.68 11.11 20.22
CA PHE A 51 -13.88 10.22 19.38
C PHE A 51 -14.64 8.93 19.03
N GLN A 52 -15.33 8.31 19.99
CA GLN A 52 -16.19 7.14 19.71
C GLN A 52 -17.32 7.46 18.74
N GLN A 53 -17.99 8.60 18.91
CA GLN A 53 -19.04 9.05 17.99
C GLN A 53 -18.49 9.31 16.58
N HIS A 54 -17.26 9.82 16.49
CA HIS A 54 -16.59 10.02 15.21
C HIS A 54 -16.23 8.70 14.52
N MET A 55 -15.69 7.74 15.28
CA MET A 55 -15.44 6.38 14.78
C MET A 55 -16.71 5.70 14.25
N ASP A 56 -17.86 5.96 14.89
CA ASP A 56 -19.14 5.44 14.44
C ASP A 56 -19.58 5.99 13.07
N LYS A 57 -19.28 7.27 12.79
CA LYS A 57 -19.55 7.89 11.47
C LYS A 57 -18.67 7.31 10.37
N LEU A 58 -17.43 6.96 10.69
CA LEU A 58 -16.45 6.46 9.73
C LEU A 58 -16.55 4.94 9.46
N GLN A 59 -17.51 4.24 10.09
CA GLN A 59 -17.65 2.79 9.92
C GLN A 59 -17.88 2.38 8.47
N GLU A 60 -18.76 3.10 7.75
CA GLU A 60 -19.05 2.78 6.34
C GLU A 60 -17.83 2.97 5.46
N PHE A 61 -17.10 4.07 5.64
CA PHE A 61 -15.85 4.34 4.94
C PHE A 61 -14.85 3.20 5.14
N TRP A 62 -14.54 2.83 6.39
CA TRP A 62 -13.57 1.76 6.62
C TRP A 62 -14.05 0.40 6.11
N ASN A 63 -15.36 0.13 6.11
CA ASN A 63 -15.89 -1.10 5.52
C ASN A 63 -15.65 -1.13 4.00
N ILE A 64 -15.90 -0.03 3.29
CA ILE A 64 -15.62 0.08 1.86
C ILE A 64 -14.12 -0.07 1.58
N MET A 65 -13.26 0.55 2.39
CA MET A 65 -11.81 0.39 2.25
C MET A 65 -11.36 -1.07 2.49
N ASP A 66 -11.89 -1.73 3.53
CA ASP A 66 -11.60 -3.14 3.80
C ASP A 66 -12.09 -4.04 2.65
N ASP A 67 -13.30 -3.79 2.12
CA ASP A 67 -13.86 -4.54 0.99
C ASP A 67 -13.03 -4.35 -0.29
N ILE A 68 -12.52 -3.14 -0.55
CA ILE A 68 -11.61 -2.85 -1.67
C ILE A 68 -10.30 -3.63 -1.49
N ASP A 69 -9.69 -3.54 -0.31
CA ASP A 69 -8.42 -4.19 0.01
C ASP A 69 -8.54 -5.73 -0.05
N HIS A 70 -9.72 -6.27 0.25
CA HIS A 70 -10.01 -7.71 0.14
C HIS A 70 -10.39 -8.17 -1.27
N SER A 71 -11.09 -7.35 -2.05
CA SER A 71 -11.65 -7.75 -3.35
C SER A 71 -10.77 -7.44 -4.54
N LEU A 72 -9.80 -6.53 -4.41
CA LEU A 72 -8.95 -6.05 -5.50
C LEU A 72 -7.47 -6.21 -5.16
N LEU A 73 -6.64 -6.46 -6.17
CA LEU A 73 -5.18 -6.49 -6.02
C LEU A 73 -4.60 -5.08 -5.94
N VAL A 74 -4.80 -4.42 -4.80
CA VAL A 74 -4.28 -3.07 -4.54
C VAL A 74 -2.75 -3.10 -4.47
N SER A 75 -2.08 -2.18 -5.16
CA SER A 75 -0.61 -2.11 -5.22
C SER A 75 0.07 -1.63 -3.92
N ASP A 76 -0.67 -1.02 -3.00
CA ASP A 76 -0.15 -0.34 -1.80
C ASP A 76 -0.67 -0.94 -0.48
N LEU A 77 -0.59 -2.26 -0.34
CA LEU A 77 -1.14 -2.98 0.82
C LEU A 77 -0.17 -3.16 1.99
N ARG A 78 1.00 -2.50 1.98
CA ARG A 78 2.02 -2.80 3.00
C ARG A 78 1.52 -2.50 4.41
N TYR A 79 0.68 -1.47 4.58
CA TYR A 79 -0.12 -1.22 5.79
C TYR A 79 -1.36 -0.40 5.42
N PRO A 80 -2.60 -0.96 5.42
CA PRO A 80 -3.80 -0.16 5.15
C PRO A 80 -3.99 0.86 6.27
N GLN A 81 -3.52 2.08 6.02
CA GLN A 81 -3.70 3.21 6.93
C GLN A 81 -5.17 3.59 6.96
N ARG A 82 -5.73 3.71 8.16
CA ARG A 82 -7.13 4.08 8.36
C ARG A 82 -7.39 5.54 8.00
N ALA A 83 -6.33 6.35 7.86
CA ALA A 83 -6.36 7.68 7.27
C ALA A 83 -6.35 7.72 5.74
N SER A 84 -5.86 6.68 5.06
CA SER A 84 -5.73 6.73 3.61
C SER A 84 -7.08 6.52 2.93
N SER A 85 -7.54 7.55 2.22
CA SER A 85 -8.77 7.55 1.42
C SER A 85 -8.56 7.15 -0.04
N HIS A 86 -7.34 6.78 -0.43
CA HIS A 86 -7.05 6.40 -1.81
C HIS A 86 -6.45 5.01 -1.89
N ARG A 87 -6.61 4.39 -3.06
CA ARG A 87 -6.01 3.10 -3.40
C ARG A 87 -5.58 3.11 -4.85
N GLN A 88 -4.51 2.39 -5.13
CA GLN A 88 -3.98 2.21 -6.47
C GLN A 88 -4.18 0.76 -6.92
N LEU A 89 -4.67 0.60 -8.15
CA LEU A 89 -4.93 -0.70 -8.77
C LEU A 89 -4.27 -0.74 -10.15
N ASN A 90 -3.62 -1.87 -10.45
CA ASN A 90 -3.14 -2.16 -11.80
C ASN A 90 -4.30 -2.72 -12.64
N ILE A 91 -4.60 -2.09 -13.78
CA ILE A 91 -5.67 -2.50 -14.71
C ILE A 91 -5.13 -3.32 -15.90
N GLY A 92 -3.82 -3.56 -15.96
CA GLY A 92 -3.12 -4.22 -17.06
C GLY A 92 -2.55 -3.23 -18.08
N ASN A 93 -1.75 -3.73 -19.04
CA ASN A 93 -1.07 -2.93 -20.08
C ASN A 93 -0.25 -1.75 -19.52
N ASP A 94 0.46 -1.96 -18.41
CA ASP A 94 1.22 -0.92 -17.69
C ASP A 94 0.39 0.31 -17.30
N CYS A 95 -0.93 0.13 -17.12
CA CYS A 95 -1.85 1.18 -16.71
C CYS A 95 -2.37 0.97 -15.30
N TYR A 96 -2.41 2.06 -14.53
CA TYR A 96 -2.85 2.08 -13.16
C TYR A 96 -3.99 3.08 -12.99
N ILE A 97 -4.92 2.77 -12.11
CA ILE A 97 -5.90 3.72 -11.59
C ILE A 97 -5.59 4.00 -10.12
N MET A 98 -5.56 5.27 -9.78
CA MET A 98 -5.63 5.73 -8.40
C MET A 98 -6.99 6.34 -8.19
N PHE A 99 -7.78 5.79 -7.27
CA PHE A 99 -9.11 6.32 -6.94
C PHE A 99 -9.15 6.81 -5.50
N PHE A 100 -9.99 7.82 -5.26
CA PHE A 100 -10.15 8.54 -4.01
C PHE A 100 -11.60 8.40 -3.53
N ILE A 101 -11.75 7.84 -2.33
CA ILE A 101 -13.03 7.58 -1.70
C ILE A 101 -13.36 8.75 -0.78
N ASP A 102 -14.54 9.35 -0.96
CA ASP A 102 -15.04 10.35 -0.01
C ASP A 102 -15.40 9.66 1.30
N ALA A 103 -14.73 10.02 2.39
CA ALA A 103 -14.99 9.44 3.70
C ALA A 103 -16.38 9.78 4.26
N ASN A 104 -17.06 10.80 3.72
CA ASN A 104 -18.43 11.19 4.10
C ASN A 104 -19.51 10.57 3.21
N ASP A 105 -19.16 10.12 2.01
CA ASP A 105 -20.07 9.45 1.06
C ASP A 105 -19.33 8.30 0.35
N PRO A 106 -18.88 7.26 1.07
CA PRO A 106 -17.91 6.29 0.57
C PRO A 106 -18.43 5.37 -0.54
N THR A 107 -19.75 5.35 -0.77
CA THR A 107 -20.40 4.60 -1.85
C THR A 107 -20.62 5.43 -3.11
N SER A 108 -20.33 6.73 -3.10
CA SER A 108 -20.42 7.59 -4.29
C SER A 108 -19.43 7.20 -5.37
N LEU A 109 -19.63 7.72 -6.59
CA LEU A 109 -18.64 7.63 -7.64
C LEU A 109 -17.33 8.26 -7.13
N PRO A 110 -16.21 7.53 -7.12
CA PRO A 110 -14.95 8.06 -6.62
C PRO A 110 -14.31 9.01 -7.64
N ASP A 111 -13.48 9.93 -7.16
CA ASP A 111 -12.55 10.63 -8.03
C ASP A 111 -11.45 9.67 -8.46
N CYS A 112 -10.98 9.77 -9.70
CA CYS A 112 -9.94 8.87 -10.21
C CYS A 112 -8.90 9.58 -11.07
N ARG A 113 -7.67 9.07 -10.99
CA ARG A 113 -6.54 9.43 -11.84
C ARG A 113 -5.99 8.18 -12.51
N PHE A 114 -5.90 8.24 -13.84
CA PHE A 114 -5.28 7.19 -14.65
C PHE A 114 -3.81 7.52 -14.90
N LEU A 115 -2.96 6.50 -14.83
CA LEU A 115 -1.51 6.55 -15.04
C LEU A 115 -1.14 5.47 -16.06
N GLY A 116 -0.30 5.78 -17.03
CA GLY A 116 0.07 4.86 -18.12
C GLY A 116 0.45 5.63 -19.38
N SER A 117 0.46 4.94 -20.53
CA SER A 117 0.67 5.59 -21.83
C SER A 117 -0.51 6.51 -22.20
N ASP A 118 -0.25 7.58 -22.95
CA ASP A 118 -1.29 8.57 -23.32
C ASP A 118 -2.48 7.93 -24.04
N SER A 119 -2.22 6.97 -24.94
CA SER A 119 -3.27 6.27 -25.70
C SER A 119 -4.20 5.44 -24.80
N GLU A 120 -3.64 4.71 -23.84
CA GLU A 120 -4.43 3.89 -22.93
C GLU A 120 -5.16 4.75 -21.88
N VAL A 121 -4.50 5.79 -21.38
CA VAL A 121 -5.10 6.74 -20.43
C VAL A 121 -6.31 7.44 -21.07
N GLU A 122 -6.20 7.91 -22.32
CA GLU A 122 -7.34 8.57 -22.98
C GLU A 122 -8.49 7.59 -23.26
N ARG A 123 -8.17 6.33 -23.61
CA ARG A 123 -9.17 5.25 -23.73
C ARG A 123 -9.93 5.05 -22.41
N LEU A 124 -9.22 4.89 -21.30
CA LEU A 124 -9.83 4.70 -19.97
C LEU A 124 -10.64 5.93 -19.53
N ARG A 125 -10.15 7.15 -19.78
CA ARG A 125 -10.90 8.39 -19.51
C ARG A 125 -12.18 8.49 -20.34
N ALA A 126 -12.15 8.07 -21.61
CA ALA A 126 -13.34 8.05 -22.45
C ALA A 126 -14.38 7.04 -21.92
N MET A 127 -13.93 5.86 -21.50
CA MET A 127 -14.79 4.83 -20.90
C MET A 127 -15.40 5.31 -19.58
N TRP A 128 -14.59 5.89 -18.70
CA TRP A 128 -15.05 6.49 -17.44
C TRP A 128 -16.13 7.55 -17.68
N ARG A 129 -15.86 8.54 -18.56
CA ARG A 129 -16.83 9.60 -18.90
C ARG A 129 -18.14 9.06 -19.46
N ARG A 130 -18.08 7.98 -20.26
CA ARG A 130 -19.25 7.36 -20.87
C ARG A 130 -20.08 6.58 -19.85
N ASN A 131 -19.42 5.84 -18.97
CA ASN A 131 -20.04 4.82 -18.12
C ASN A 131 -20.23 5.24 -16.67
N CYS A 132 -19.68 6.38 -16.20
CA CYS A 132 -19.77 6.80 -14.80
C CYS A 132 -21.21 6.88 -14.26
N LYS A 133 -22.18 7.18 -15.12
CA LYS A 133 -23.62 7.20 -14.77
C LYS A 133 -24.20 5.82 -14.41
N ARG A 134 -23.46 4.74 -14.69
CA ARG A 134 -23.82 3.36 -14.33
C ARG A 134 -23.38 2.99 -12.92
N TRP A 135 -22.66 3.87 -12.22
CA TRP A 135 -22.26 3.65 -10.83
C TRP A 135 -23.50 3.61 -9.92
N MET A 136 -23.64 2.53 -9.15
CA MET A 136 -24.77 2.34 -8.25
C MET A 136 -24.30 2.12 -6.82
N LYS A 137 -24.75 2.96 -5.88
CA LYS A 137 -24.25 2.97 -4.49
C LYS A 137 -24.51 1.67 -3.72
N ASP A 138 -25.49 0.88 -4.15
CA ASP A 138 -25.88 -0.40 -3.56
C ASP A 138 -25.08 -1.60 -4.09
N LYS A 139 -24.22 -1.39 -5.10
CA LYS A 139 -23.37 -2.43 -5.66
C LYS A 139 -21.97 -2.46 -5.05
N PRO A 140 -21.32 -3.63 -4.99
CA PRO A 140 -19.93 -3.74 -4.59
C PRO A 140 -19.03 -2.81 -5.39
N PHE A 141 -18.05 -2.19 -4.73
CA PHE A 141 -17.14 -1.23 -5.34
C PHE A 141 -16.38 -1.84 -6.55
N SER A 142 -15.88 -3.07 -6.40
CA SER A 142 -15.18 -3.80 -7.45
C SER A 142 -16.06 -4.07 -8.68
N GLU A 143 -17.33 -4.42 -8.47
CA GLU A 143 -18.30 -4.62 -9.56
C GLU A 143 -18.58 -3.31 -10.30
N ASN A 144 -18.82 -2.22 -9.55
CA ASN A 144 -19.00 -0.90 -10.13
C ASN A 144 -17.77 -0.47 -10.95
N LEU A 145 -16.57 -0.65 -10.41
CA LEU A 145 -15.33 -0.28 -11.07
C LEU A 145 -15.12 -1.07 -12.36
N ALA A 146 -15.33 -2.38 -12.33
CA ALA A 146 -15.27 -3.25 -13.51
C ALA A 146 -16.28 -2.82 -14.58
N ASN A 147 -17.52 -2.52 -14.18
CA ASN A 147 -18.58 -2.08 -15.10
C ASN A 147 -18.32 -0.70 -15.74
N VAL A 148 -17.74 0.24 -14.98
CA VAL A 148 -17.43 1.58 -15.51
C VAL A 148 -16.24 1.51 -16.47
N LEU A 149 -15.20 0.77 -16.11
CA LEU A 149 -13.99 0.61 -16.90
C LEU A 149 -14.12 -0.42 -18.02
N ASP A 150 -15.19 -1.24 -18.04
CA ASP A 150 -15.38 -2.37 -18.97
C ASP A 150 -14.14 -3.27 -19.04
N VAL A 151 -13.59 -3.58 -17.85
CA VAL A 151 -12.42 -4.45 -17.66
C VAL A 151 -12.75 -5.55 -16.67
N GLN A 152 -12.08 -6.69 -16.81
CA GLN A 152 -12.11 -7.71 -15.77
C GLN A 152 -11.10 -7.34 -14.68
N LEU A 153 -11.58 -7.23 -13.45
CA LEU A 153 -10.73 -7.00 -12.29
C LEU A 153 -10.46 -8.33 -11.60
N HIS A 154 -9.18 -8.60 -11.35
CA HIS A 154 -8.74 -9.80 -10.65
C HIS A 154 -8.64 -9.53 -9.15
N GLY A 155 -9.22 -10.42 -8.35
CA GLY A 155 -9.09 -10.38 -6.90
C GLY A 155 -7.80 -11.06 -6.43
N PRO A 156 -7.40 -10.86 -5.16
CA PRO A 156 -6.22 -11.50 -4.59
C PRO A 156 -6.25 -13.04 -4.69
N SER A 157 -7.43 -13.64 -4.74
CA SER A 157 -7.67 -15.09 -4.81
C SER A 157 -7.64 -15.68 -6.23
N SER A 158 -7.54 -14.85 -7.28
CA SER A 158 -7.34 -15.31 -8.67
C SER A 158 -5.88 -15.27 -9.13
N VAL A 159 -4.95 -14.86 -8.27
CA VAL A 159 -3.53 -15.11 -8.50
C VAL A 159 -3.31 -16.60 -8.24
N GLU A 160 -3.27 -17.39 -9.33
CA GLU A 160 -2.65 -18.71 -9.30
C GLU A 160 -1.35 -18.58 -8.50
N LYS A 161 -1.23 -19.36 -7.42
CA LYS A 161 -0.06 -19.49 -6.54
C LYS A 161 1.18 -18.94 -7.25
N THR A 162 1.55 -17.70 -6.93
CA THR A 162 2.76 -17.08 -7.44
C THR A 162 3.87 -18.09 -7.25
N ASP A 163 4.50 -18.50 -8.34
CA ASP A 163 5.57 -19.50 -8.29
C ASP A 163 6.61 -19.00 -7.27
N PRO A 164 6.93 -19.76 -6.19
CA PRO A 164 7.91 -19.37 -5.18
C PRO A 164 9.28 -18.99 -5.77
N GLN A 165 9.51 -19.31 -7.04
CA GLN A 165 10.67 -18.89 -7.83
C GLN A 165 10.72 -17.37 -8.12
N THR A 166 9.64 -16.63 -7.97
CA THR A 166 9.58 -15.17 -8.25
C THR A 166 9.90 -14.29 -7.03
N GLU A 167 10.03 -14.88 -5.84
CA GLU A 167 10.38 -14.16 -4.62
C GLU A 167 11.89 -14.14 -4.38
N CYS A 168 12.40 -13.03 -3.84
CA CYS A 168 13.79 -12.92 -3.42
C CYS A 168 14.11 -13.93 -2.31
N GLY A 169 15.15 -14.75 -2.50
CA GLY A 169 15.56 -15.78 -1.56
C GLY A 169 16.09 -15.27 -0.22
N ILE A 170 16.19 -13.95 0.00
CA ILE A 170 16.69 -13.36 1.25
C ILE A 170 15.57 -12.64 1.99
N CYS A 171 14.86 -11.71 1.34
CA CYS A 171 13.80 -10.94 1.97
C CYS A 171 12.39 -11.54 1.79
N TYR A 172 12.25 -12.60 0.98
CA TYR A 172 10.98 -13.26 0.66
C TYR A 172 9.92 -12.32 0.07
N ALA A 173 10.35 -11.18 -0.49
CA ALA A 173 9.48 -10.25 -1.19
C ALA A 173 9.70 -10.35 -2.70
N GLN A 174 8.64 -10.19 -3.47
CA GLN A 174 8.70 -10.10 -4.93
C GLN A 174 9.33 -8.77 -5.38
N TYR A 175 8.98 -7.66 -4.70
CA TYR A 175 9.45 -6.31 -5.02
C TYR A 175 10.09 -5.63 -3.79
N LEU A 176 11.13 -4.82 -4.00
CA LEU A 176 11.72 -3.98 -2.97
C LEU A 176 10.76 -2.87 -2.51
N PRO A 177 10.96 -2.29 -1.30
CA PRO A 177 10.23 -1.11 -0.88
C PRO A 177 10.29 0.03 -1.88
N ILE A 178 9.21 0.82 -1.93
CA ILE A 178 9.32 2.18 -2.44
C ILE A 178 10.00 3.01 -1.35
N ASP A 179 11.25 3.39 -1.60
CA ASP A 179 12.10 4.17 -0.69
C ASP A 179 13.07 5.03 -1.51
N ASP A 180 13.18 6.31 -1.17
CA ASP A 180 14.12 7.25 -1.80
C ASP A 180 15.58 6.80 -1.55
N GLU A 181 15.83 6.12 -0.43
CA GLU A 181 17.12 5.49 -0.12
C GLU A 181 17.44 4.27 -0.99
N LEU A 182 16.53 3.77 -1.80
CA LEU A 182 16.80 2.71 -2.78
C LEU A 182 17.00 3.25 -4.21
N GLY A 183 16.68 4.52 -4.45
CA GLY A 183 16.85 5.18 -5.74
C GLY A 183 16.22 4.37 -6.89
N ALA A 184 16.99 4.07 -7.94
CA ALA A 184 16.51 3.30 -9.09
C ALA A 184 16.12 1.83 -8.79
N LYS A 185 16.40 1.32 -7.59
CA LYS A 185 16.01 -0.03 -7.12
C LYS A 185 14.73 0.01 -6.26
N SER A 186 14.20 1.20 -6.01
CA SER A 186 12.92 1.39 -5.34
C SER A 186 11.81 0.70 -6.14
N GLY A 187 11.07 -0.22 -5.51
CA GLY A 187 10.02 -0.99 -6.18
C GLY A 187 10.48 -2.06 -7.19
N SER A 188 11.78 -2.34 -7.33
CA SER A 188 12.25 -3.30 -8.36
C SER A 188 12.05 -4.76 -7.94
N GLY A 189 11.76 -5.63 -8.91
CA GLY A 189 11.72 -7.08 -8.75
C GLY A 189 13.11 -7.73 -8.64
N THR A 190 13.17 -9.05 -8.43
CA THR A 190 14.44 -9.79 -8.41
C THR A 190 15.19 -9.65 -9.73
N ASP A 191 16.49 -9.36 -9.66
CA ASP A 191 17.34 -9.04 -10.81
C ASP A 191 18.66 -9.82 -10.81
N CYS A 192 18.90 -10.67 -9.80
CA CYS A 192 20.05 -11.55 -9.69
C CYS A 192 19.56 -12.99 -9.48
N THR A 193 19.97 -13.92 -10.34
CA THR A 193 19.58 -15.34 -10.22
C THR A 193 20.82 -16.21 -10.13
N CYS A 194 20.78 -17.24 -9.27
CA CYS A 194 21.85 -18.22 -9.20
C CYS A 194 21.98 -19.00 -10.50
N GLU A 195 23.20 -19.11 -11.04
CA GLU A 195 23.47 -19.78 -12.33
C GLU A 195 23.40 -21.32 -12.24
N ASN A 196 23.36 -21.90 -11.04
CA ASN A 196 23.15 -23.33 -10.90
C ASN A 196 21.70 -23.67 -11.23
N ASN A 197 21.49 -24.39 -12.35
CA ASN A 197 20.17 -24.85 -12.82
C ASN A 197 19.38 -25.72 -11.83
N SER A 198 20.06 -26.34 -10.86
CA SER A 198 19.41 -27.11 -9.78
C SER A 198 18.94 -26.22 -8.62
N CYS A 199 19.42 -24.96 -8.56
CA CYS A 199 19.09 -23.97 -7.54
C CYS A 199 18.14 -22.90 -8.09
N SER A 200 18.59 -22.17 -9.11
CA SER A 200 17.85 -21.11 -9.82
C SER A 200 17.15 -20.09 -8.90
N ARG A 201 17.66 -19.90 -7.67
CA ARG A 201 17.06 -18.97 -6.71
C ARG A 201 17.30 -17.52 -7.16
N ALA A 202 16.24 -16.74 -7.18
CA ALA A 202 16.26 -15.32 -7.52
C ALA A 202 16.46 -14.45 -6.27
N PHE A 203 17.10 -13.29 -6.45
CA PHE A 203 17.42 -12.33 -5.40
C PHE A 203 17.33 -10.90 -5.96
N HIS A 204 17.05 -9.93 -5.09
CA HIS A 204 17.36 -8.53 -5.39
C HIS A 204 18.87 -8.30 -5.23
N SER A 205 19.47 -7.54 -6.14
CA SER A 205 20.90 -7.20 -6.11
C SER A 205 21.29 -6.49 -4.81
N VAL A 206 20.37 -5.71 -4.24
CA VAL A 206 20.55 -5.03 -2.94
C VAL A 206 20.63 -6.06 -1.82
N CYS A 207 19.64 -6.96 -1.71
CA CYS A 207 19.64 -7.99 -0.66
C CYS A 207 20.85 -8.93 -0.75
N LEU A 208 21.20 -9.37 -1.97
CA LEU A 208 22.36 -10.23 -2.17
C LEU A 208 23.68 -9.48 -1.92
N GLY A 209 23.75 -8.20 -2.29
CA GLY A 209 24.89 -7.34 -2.01
C GLY A 209 25.13 -7.15 -0.51
N ASP A 210 24.08 -6.86 0.26
CA ASP A 210 24.14 -6.71 1.71
C ASP A 210 24.56 -8.03 2.39
N TRP A 211 23.96 -9.14 1.95
CA TRP A 211 24.30 -10.47 2.43
C TRP A 211 25.77 -10.82 2.20
N LEU A 212 26.25 -10.68 0.95
CA LEU A 212 27.64 -10.99 0.63
C LEU A 212 28.62 -10.04 1.33
N SER A 213 28.26 -8.77 1.54
CA SER A 213 29.08 -7.81 2.28
C SER A 213 29.26 -8.19 3.75
N SER A 214 28.32 -8.96 4.33
CA SER A 214 28.41 -9.45 5.71
C SER A 214 29.31 -10.69 5.89
N ILE A 215 29.77 -11.31 4.80
CA ILE A 215 30.56 -12.55 4.83
C ILE A 215 32.04 -12.24 4.64
N THR A 216 32.86 -12.72 5.58
CA THR A 216 34.31 -12.44 5.61
C THR A 216 35.11 -13.03 4.45
N THR A 217 34.60 -14.08 3.80
CA THR A 217 35.24 -14.75 2.65
C THR A 217 34.83 -14.14 1.30
N THR A 218 33.91 -13.18 1.28
CA THR A 218 33.49 -12.50 0.05
C THR A 218 34.64 -11.70 -0.53
N ARG A 219 34.86 -11.81 -1.84
CA ARG A 219 35.85 -11.03 -2.57
C ARG A 219 35.16 -9.90 -3.31
N GLN A 220 35.75 -8.71 -3.29
CA GLN A 220 35.27 -7.59 -4.08
C GLN A 220 36.27 -7.27 -5.20
N SER A 221 35.76 -7.06 -6.41
CA SER A 221 36.50 -6.47 -7.52
C SER A 221 35.68 -5.32 -8.10
N PHE A 222 36.20 -4.10 -8.00
CA PHE A 222 35.48 -2.87 -8.37
C PHE A 222 34.10 -2.80 -7.68
N ASP A 223 33.04 -2.75 -8.48
CA ASP A 223 31.64 -2.68 -8.09
C ASP A 223 30.96 -4.05 -8.09
N VAL A 224 31.71 -5.16 -8.10
CA VAL A 224 31.18 -6.52 -8.09
C VAL A 224 31.69 -7.30 -6.87
N LEU A 225 30.75 -7.90 -6.14
CA LEU A 225 31.02 -8.85 -5.07
C LEU A 225 30.93 -10.29 -5.61
N PHE A 226 31.89 -11.12 -5.21
CA PHE A 226 31.97 -12.54 -5.54
C PHE A 226 31.95 -13.34 -4.24
N GLY A 227 30.98 -14.24 -4.14
CA GLY A 227 30.85 -15.12 -2.99
C GLY A 227 30.08 -16.38 -3.36
N ASN A 228 29.37 -16.95 -2.38
CA ASN A 228 28.63 -18.19 -2.55
C ASN A 228 27.13 -17.94 -2.40
N CYS A 229 26.34 -18.62 -3.21
CA CYS A 229 24.88 -18.59 -3.14
C CYS A 229 24.39 -19.04 -1.75
N PRO A 230 23.47 -18.33 -1.10
CA PRO A 230 22.97 -18.70 0.23
C PRO A 230 22.26 -20.07 0.29
N TYR A 231 21.86 -20.63 -0.86
CA TYR A 231 21.06 -21.85 -0.95
C TYR A 231 21.89 -23.07 -1.35
N CYS A 232 22.67 -22.97 -2.43
CA CYS A 232 23.44 -24.11 -2.94
C CYS A 232 24.95 -24.01 -2.67
N SER A 233 25.43 -22.91 -2.11
CA SER A 233 26.86 -22.61 -1.90
C SER A 233 27.71 -22.50 -3.17
N ASP A 234 27.13 -22.57 -4.37
CA ASP A 234 27.86 -22.35 -5.61
C ASP A 234 28.28 -20.89 -5.79
N PRO A 235 29.33 -20.62 -6.58
CA PRO A 235 29.78 -19.27 -6.86
C PRO A 235 28.66 -18.38 -7.41
N ILE A 236 28.53 -17.18 -6.87
CA ILE A 236 27.59 -16.15 -7.35
C ILE A 236 28.27 -14.78 -7.31
N ALA A 237 27.94 -13.93 -8.28
CA ALA A 237 28.43 -12.56 -8.37
C ALA A 237 27.27 -11.57 -8.40
N VAL A 238 27.42 -10.43 -7.72
CA VAL A 238 26.43 -9.35 -7.72
C VAL A 238 27.10 -8.00 -7.89
N LYS A 239 26.52 -7.15 -8.74
CA LYS A 239 26.97 -5.78 -8.93
C LYS A 239 26.34 -4.88 -7.87
N ILE A 240 27.17 -4.24 -7.06
CA ILE A 240 26.76 -3.26 -6.05
C ILE A 240 26.93 -1.85 -6.61
N ASN A 241 25.88 -1.03 -6.55
CA ASN A 241 26.03 0.39 -6.84
C ASN A 241 26.59 1.07 -5.59
N THR A 242 27.90 1.28 -5.55
CA THR A 242 28.51 2.16 -4.54
C THR A 242 27.95 3.57 -4.75
N ARG A 243 27.06 4.00 -3.85
CA ARG A 243 26.71 5.42 -3.74
C ARG A 243 27.99 6.19 -3.41
N LYS A 244 28.34 7.16 -4.25
CA LYS A 244 29.22 8.25 -3.85
C LYS A 244 28.43 9.23 -2.99
#